data_AF-A0A9E3MHM2-F1
#
_entry.id   AF-A0A9E3MHM2-F1
#
_cell.length_a   1.000
_cell.length_b   1.000
_cell.length_c   1.000
_cell.angle_alpha   90.00
_cell.angle_beta   90.00
_cell.angle_gamma   90.00
#
_symmetry.space_group_name_H-M   'P 1'
#
loop_
_entity.id
_entity.type
_entity.pdbx_description
1 polymer ?
#
loop_
_entity_poly.entity_id
_entity_poly.type
_entity_poly.pdbx_seq_one_letter_code
_entity_poly.pdbx_strand_id
1 'polypeptide(L)'
;MTTPKTPVSIEFFPPNTPVGTEKLKTVVQELRAVNPQYFSVTYGAGGSTREKTLSTVADIAAQGFDAAPHLSCVGSTRENIAEILATYRAQDIRRVVALRGDLPSGTATAGEFRYAAELVRFIRETQGEDWDIEVAAYPEYH
;
A
#
# COMPACT_ATOMS: atom_id res chain seq x y z
N MET A 1 8.48 -25.97 -1.01
CA MET A 1 8.47 -25.29 0.29
C MET A 1 7.09 -25.50 0.88
N THR A 2 6.98 -26.04 2.09
CA THR A 2 5.69 -26.28 2.76
C THR A 2 5.12 -24.94 3.21
N THR A 3 3.91 -24.60 2.75
CA THR A 3 3.19 -23.40 3.21
C THR A 3 3.10 -23.43 4.73
N PRO A 4 3.55 -22.38 5.45
CA PRO A 4 3.41 -22.33 6.90
C PRO A 4 1.93 -22.46 7.28
N LYS A 5 1.64 -23.20 8.37
CA LYS A 5 0.27 -23.46 8.84
C LYS A 5 -0.51 -22.16 9.13
N THR A 6 0.21 -21.09 9.43
CA THR A 6 -0.32 -19.73 9.58
C THR A 6 0.31 -18.84 8.51
N PRO A 7 -0.47 -18.18 7.65
CA PRO A 7 0.07 -17.22 6.69
C PRO A 7 0.74 -16.03 7.39
N VAL A 8 1.80 -15.50 6.78
CA VAL A 8 2.55 -14.34 7.29
C VAL A 8 2.62 -13.28 6.19
N SER A 9 2.46 -12.02 6.55
CA SER A 9 2.81 -10.86 5.74
C SER A 9 3.76 -9.96 6.52
N ILE A 10 4.50 -9.09 5.83
CA ILE A 10 5.52 -8.23 6.45
C ILE A 10 5.36 -6.80 5.94
N GLU A 11 5.38 -5.84 6.86
CA GLU A 11 5.23 -4.42 6.53
C GLU A 11 6.57 -3.68 6.58
N PHE A 12 6.80 -2.80 5.61
CA PHE A 12 7.94 -1.90 5.55
C PHE A 12 7.53 -0.43 5.49
N PHE A 13 8.45 0.42 5.93
CA PHE A 13 8.42 1.84 5.65
C PHE A 13 9.31 2.16 4.44
N PRO A 14 8.88 3.03 3.51
CA PRO A 14 9.69 3.41 2.38
C PRO A 14 10.98 4.12 2.86
N PRO A 15 12.17 3.68 2.43
CA PRO A 15 13.43 4.26 2.88
C PRO A 15 13.59 5.73 2.47
N ASN A 16 14.29 6.51 3.31
CA ASN A 16 14.56 7.92 3.04
C ASN A 16 15.89 8.18 2.32
N THR A 17 16.73 7.16 2.13
CA THR A 17 18.07 7.29 1.55
C THR A 17 18.35 6.17 0.54
N PRO A 18 19.21 6.39 -0.46
CA PRO A 18 19.61 5.36 -1.42
C PRO A 18 20.21 4.12 -0.76
N VAL A 19 21.04 4.31 0.29
CA VAL A 19 21.61 3.21 1.07
C VAL A 19 20.52 2.39 1.76
N GLY A 20 19.46 3.05 2.26
CA GLY A 20 18.31 2.39 2.83
C GLY A 20 17.52 1.59 1.80
N THR A 21 17.37 2.11 0.57
CA THR A 21 16.73 1.41 -0.54
C THR A 21 17.47 0.12 -0.89
N GLU A 22 18.79 0.18 -1.06
CA GLU A 22 19.58 -1.02 -1.37
C GLU A 22 19.56 -2.04 -0.23
N LYS A 23 19.63 -1.57 1.02
CA LYS A 23 19.48 -2.45 2.19
C LYS A 23 18.12 -3.13 2.21
N LEU A 24 17.04 -2.42 1.90
CA LEU A 24 15.69 -2.97 1.91
C LEU A 24 15.55 -4.09 0.86
N LYS A 25 16.11 -3.92 -0.35
CA LYS A 25 16.13 -4.97 -1.38
C LYS A 25 16.78 -6.26 -0.85
N THR A 26 17.91 -6.17 -0.17
CA THR A 26 18.56 -7.33 0.46
C THR A 26 17.68 -7.96 1.53
N VAL A 27 17.08 -7.17 2.42
CA VAL A 27 16.22 -7.66 3.51
C VAL A 27 14.98 -8.37 2.98
N VAL A 28 14.37 -7.87 1.89
CA VAL A 28 13.24 -8.52 1.22
C VAL A 28 13.61 -9.93 0.75
N GLN A 29 14.81 -10.11 0.17
CA GLN A 29 15.31 -11.43 -0.23
C GLN A 29 15.56 -12.35 0.97
N GLU A 30 16.15 -11.84 2.05
CA GLU A 30 16.39 -12.64 3.26
C GLU A 30 15.08 -13.12 3.89
N LEU A 31 14.06 -12.26 3.94
CA LEU A 31 12.75 -12.58 4.50
C LEU A 31 11.92 -13.53 3.64
N ARG A 32 12.34 -13.85 2.42
CA ARG A 32 11.80 -14.99 1.67
C ARG A 32 11.84 -16.29 2.47
N ALA A 33 12.78 -16.42 3.42
CA ALA A 33 12.92 -17.60 4.27
C ALA A 33 11.63 -17.95 5.04
N VAL A 34 10.76 -16.98 5.34
CA VAL A 34 9.48 -17.22 6.02
C VAL A 34 8.28 -17.34 5.06
N ASN A 35 8.52 -17.32 3.75
CA ASN A 35 7.51 -17.44 2.69
C ASN A 35 6.29 -16.52 2.92
N PRO A 36 6.49 -15.19 3.01
CA PRO A 36 5.39 -14.26 3.23
C PRO A 36 4.42 -14.28 2.04
N GLN A 37 3.13 -14.09 2.30
CA GLN A 37 2.11 -13.98 1.27
C GLN A 37 2.29 -12.73 0.42
N TYR A 38 2.65 -11.62 1.07
CA TYR A 38 2.94 -10.34 0.45
C TYR A 38 3.78 -9.47 1.40
N PHE A 39 4.36 -8.41 0.84
CA PHE A 39 4.97 -7.34 1.60
C PHE A 39 4.14 -6.06 1.47
N SER A 40 3.70 -5.47 2.58
CA SER A 40 3.06 -4.15 2.55
C SER A 40 4.09 -3.02 2.68
N VAL A 41 3.78 -1.88 2.08
CA VAL A 41 4.60 -0.67 2.20
C VAL A 41 3.73 0.48 2.64
N THR A 42 4.11 1.13 3.73
CA THR A 42 3.34 2.24 4.31
C THR A 42 3.32 3.45 3.39
N TYR A 43 2.26 4.25 3.56
CA TYR A 43 1.99 5.45 2.76
C TYR A 43 1.75 6.62 3.70
N GLY A 44 2.55 7.67 3.53
CA GLY A 44 2.53 8.85 4.38
C GLY A 44 1.22 9.63 4.27
N ALA A 45 0.84 10.27 5.37
CA ALA A 45 -0.35 11.12 5.42
C ALA A 45 -0.35 12.15 4.27
N GLY A 46 -1.52 12.34 3.65
CA GLY A 46 -1.71 13.26 2.52
C GLY A 46 -0.85 12.98 1.29
N GLY A 47 -0.26 11.78 1.14
CA GLY A 47 0.57 11.45 -0.01
C GLY A 47 2.02 11.93 0.08
N SER A 48 2.48 12.36 1.25
CA SER A 48 3.84 12.87 1.48
C SER A 48 4.98 11.90 1.11
N THR A 49 4.70 10.59 1.05
CA THR A 49 5.68 9.57 0.63
C THR A 49 5.22 8.78 -0.59
N ARG A 50 4.31 9.33 -1.41
CA ARG A 50 3.72 8.63 -2.57
C ARG A 50 4.79 8.04 -3.49
N GLU A 51 5.74 8.84 -3.93
CA GLU A 51 6.78 8.41 -4.87
C GLU A 51 7.70 7.36 -4.23
N LYS A 52 8.02 7.51 -2.95
CA LYS A 52 8.87 6.54 -2.24
C LYS A 52 8.16 5.21 -2.07
N THR A 53 6.88 5.23 -1.69
CA THR A 53 6.03 4.05 -1.58
C THR A 53 5.96 3.33 -2.92
N LEU A 54 5.66 4.06 -4.01
CA LEU A 54 5.60 3.51 -5.37
C LEU A 54 6.93 2.85 -5.76
N SER A 55 8.05 3.53 -5.55
CA SER A 55 9.37 2.97 -5.88
C SER A 55 9.70 1.70 -5.09
N THR A 56 9.37 1.68 -3.80
CA THR A 56 9.64 0.53 -2.92
C THR A 56 8.78 -0.67 -3.30
N VAL A 57 7.50 -0.45 -3.61
CA VAL A 57 6.59 -1.52 -4.07
C VAL A 57 7.04 -2.06 -5.42
N ALA A 58 7.46 -1.19 -6.35
CA ALA A 58 8.01 -1.62 -7.64
C ALA A 58 9.29 -2.45 -7.48
N ASP A 59 10.19 -2.07 -6.57
CA ASP A 59 11.41 -2.83 -6.26
C ASP A 59 11.10 -4.22 -5.67
N ILE A 60 10.06 -4.33 -4.83
CA ILE A 60 9.59 -5.61 -4.28
C ILE A 60 8.98 -6.49 -5.37
N ALA A 61 8.12 -5.91 -6.22
CA ALA A 61 7.49 -6.61 -7.33
C ALA A 61 8.52 -7.10 -8.37
N ALA A 62 9.52 -6.28 -8.69
CA ALA A 62 10.62 -6.64 -9.59
C ALA A 62 11.48 -7.81 -9.07
N GLN A 63 11.46 -8.05 -7.76
CA GLN A 63 12.10 -9.20 -7.13
C GLN A 63 11.24 -10.48 -7.14
N GLY A 64 10.03 -10.41 -7.70
CA GLY A 64 9.10 -11.54 -7.85
C GLY A 64 8.22 -11.79 -6.62
N PHE A 65 8.05 -10.81 -5.74
CA PHE A 65 7.17 -10.91 -4.58
C PHE A 65 5.89 -10.11 -4.79
N ASP A 66 4.79 -10.58 -4.20
CA ASP A 66 3.55 -9.81 -4.13
C ASP A 66 3.74 -8.61 -3.19
N ALA A 67 3.31 -7.44 -3.64
CA ALA A 67 3.54 -6.17 -2.97
C ALA A 67 2.20 -5.44 -2.79
N ALA A 68 1.98 -4.89 -1.59
CA ALA A 68 0.73 -4.24 -1.21
C ALA A 68 0.99 -2.80 -0.72
N PRO A 69 0.91 -1.79 -1.59
CA PRO A 69 0.94 -0.40 -1.13
C PRO A 69 -0.21 -0.12 -0.18
N HIS A 70 0.09 0.61 0.89
CA HIS A 70 -0.94 1.32 1.62
C HIS A 70 -1.47 2.44 0.72
N LEU A 71 -2.77 2.69 0.80
CA LEU A 71 -3.46 3.72 0.04
C LEU A 71 -4.40 4.48 0.96
N SER A 72 -4.01 5.70 1.34
CA SER A 72 -4.86 6.60 2.12
C SER A 72 -5.69 7.51 1.22
N CYS A 73 -6.93 7.79 1.62
CA CYS A 73 -7.88 8.55 0.79
C CYS A 73 -8.16 9.98 1.29
N VAL A 74 -7.85 10.29 2.56
CA VAL A 74 -8.08 11.64 3.10
C VAL A 74 -7.21 12.67 2.38
N GLY A 75 -7.87 13.72 1.87
CA GLY A 75 -7.22 14.78 1.09
C GLY A 75 -7.04 14.47 -0.39
N SER A 76 -7.42 13.27 -0.85
CA SER A 76 -7.37 12.89 -2.27
C SER A 76 -8.70 13.09 -2.98
N THR A 77 -8.65 13.30 -4.30
CA THR A 77 -9.80 13.22 -5.20
C THR A 77 -9.92 11.82 -5.80
N ARG A 78 -11.07 11.50 -6.38
CA ARG A 78 -11.33 10.25 -7.10
C ARG A 78 -10.37 10.08 -8.28
N GLU A 79 -10.09 11.14 -9.02
CA GLU A 79 -9.13 11.13 -10.13
C GLU A 79 -7.73 10.79 -9.63
N ASN A 80 -7.30 11.41 -8.53
CA ASN A 80 -5.99 11.13 -7.94
C ASN A 80 -5.85 9.66 -7.52
N ILE A 81 -6.87 9.10 -6.87
CA ILE A 81 -6.87 7.68 -6.49
C ILE A 81 -6.88 6.78 -7.75
N ALA A 82 -7.66 7.11 -8.78
CA ALA A 82 -7.70 6.36 -10.03
C ALA A 82 -6.34 6.32 -10.72
N GLU A 83 -5.62 7.46 -10.78
CA GLU A 83 -4.27 7.54 -11.35
C GLU A 83 -3.27 6.68 -10.57
N ILE A 84 -3.34 6.69 -9.24
CA ILE A 84 -2.49 5.86 -8.38
C ILE A 84 -2.75 4.37 -8.67
N LEU A 85 -4.02 3.96 -8.69
CA LEU A 85 -4.41 2.58 -8.96
C LEU A 85 -4.05 2.13 -10.38
N ALA A 86 -4.18 3.01 -11.37
CA ALA A 86 -3.72 2.75 -12.74
C ALA A 86 -2.20 2.53 -12.79
N THR A 87 -1.44 3.31 -12.03
CA THR A 87 0.03 3.16 -11.93
C THR A 87 0.41 1.80 -11.34
N TYR A 88 -0.22 1.41 -10.22
CA TYR A 88 0.00 0.09 -9.63
C TYR A 88 -0.43 -1.04 -10.57
N ARG A 89 -1.58 -0.89 -11.25
CA ARG A 89 -2.08 -1.87 -12.21
C ARG A 89 -1.14 -2.08 -13.40
N ALA A 90 -0.47 -1.02 -13.87
CA ALA A 90 0.53 -1.10 -14.93
C ALA A 90 1.82 -1.82 -14.51
N GLN A 91 2.08 -1.92 -13.21
CA GLN A 91 3.21 -2.64 -12.61
C GLN A 91 2.82 -4.04 -12.12
N ASP A 92 1.65 -4.53 -12.54
CA ASP A 92 1.07 -5.83 -12.14
C ASP A 92 0.81 -5.96 -10.62
N ILE A 93 0.70 -4.85 -9.92
CA ILE A 93 0.29 -4.80 -8.52
C ILE A 93 -1.24 -4.81 -8.47
N ARG A 94 -1.79 -5.81 -7.78
CA ARG A 94 -3.24 -6.06 -7.66
C ARG A 94 -3.74 -6.03 -6.22
N ARG A 95 -2.85 -5.85 -5.25
CA ARG A 95 -3.18 -5.82 -3.82
C ARG A 95 -2.97 -4.43 -3.23
N VAL A 96 -3.90 -3.96 -2.40
CA VAL A 96 -3.76 -2.68 -1.67
C VAL A 96 -4.23 -2.83 -0.23
N VAL A 97 -3.65 -2.03 0.67
CA VAL A 97 -4.20 -1.82 2.01
C VAL A 97 -4.94 -0.48 2.01
N ALA A 98 -6.27 -0.53 1.94
CA ALA A 98 -7.12 0.65 1.84
C ALA A 98 -7.35 1.26 3.24
N LEU A 99 -6.93 2.52 3.38
CA LEU A 99 -6.94 3.24 4.65
C LEU A 99 -7.64 4.59 4.50
N ARG A 100 -8.18 5.09 5.61
CA ARG A 100 -8.62 6.49 5.66
C ARG A 100 -7.40 7.41 5.56
N GLY A 101 -6.39 7.11 6.39
CA GLY A 101 -5.24 7.97 6.64
C GLY A 101 -5.51 9.02 7.71
N ASP A 102 -4.43 9.74 8.05
CA ASP A 102 -4.45 10.84 9.00
C ASP A 102 -4.75 12.16 8.30
N LEU A 103 -5.38 13.07 9.03
CA LEU A 103 -5.58 14.44 8.56
C LEU A 103 -4.21 15.13 8.47
N PRO A 104 -3.88 15.76 7.32
CA PRO A 104 -2.65 16.53 7.21
C PRO A 104 -2.66 17.69 8.21
N SER A 105 -1.49 18.05 8.75
CA SER A 105 -1.34 19.18 9.66
C SER A 105 -1.60 20.51 8.93
N GLY A 106 -2.71 21.19 9.26
CA GLY A 106 -3.04 22.52 8.72
C GLY A 106 -4.44 22.61 8.11
N THR A 107 -4.64 23.57 7.20
CA THR A 107 -5.89 23.73 6.43
C THR A 107 -5.99 22.60 5.40
N ALA A 108 -6.49 21.44 5.82
CA ALA A 108 -6.76 20.33 4.94
C ALA A 108 -7.76 20.75 3.86
N THR A 109 -7.38 20.63 2.60
CA THR A 109 -8.32 20.65 1.48
C THR A 109 -9.31 19.50 1.70
N ALA A 110 -10.61 19.79 1.63
CA ALA A 110 -11.62 18.74 1.72
C ALA A 110 -11.44 17.78 0.53
N GLY A 111 -10.89 16.60 0.79
CA GLY A 111 -10.86 15.51 -0.17
C GLY A 111 -12.26 14.95 -0.42
N GLU A 112 -12.40 14.08 -1.42
CA GLU A 112 -13.69 13.49 -1.78
C GLU A 112 -14.02 12.22 -0.99
N PHE A 113 -13.07 11.75 -0.16
CA PHE A 113 -13.22 10.59 0.70
C PHE A 113 -13.11 10.99 2.17
N ARG A 114 -14.12 10.60 2.95
CA ARG A 114 -14.20 10.78 4.41
C ARG A 114 -13.80 9.52 5.16
N TYR A 115 -14.06 8.34 4.59
CA TYR A 115 -13.82 7.05 5.23
C TYR A 115 -13.12 6.06 4.30
N ALA A 116 -12.36 5.12 4.88
CA ALA A 116 -11.76 4.01 4.14
C ALA A 116 -12.81 3.19 3.35
N ALA A 117 -14.02 3.03 3.89
CA ALA A 117 -15.12 2.34 3.22
C ALA A 117 -15.53 3.00 1.88
N GLU A 118 -15.40 4.32 1.75
CA GLU A 118 -15.68 5.02 0.50
C GLU A 118 -14.60 4.75 -0.56
N LEU A 119 -13.34 4.62 -0.13
CA LEU A 119 -12.23 4.19 -0.99
C LEU A 119 -12.48 2.74 -1.48
N VAL A 120 -12.82 1.82 -0.58
CA VAL A 120 -13.13 0.43 -0.94
C VAL A 120 -14.26 0.37 -1.96
N ARG A 121 -15.36 1.10 -1.72
CA ARG A 121 -16.49 1.18 -2.65
C ARG A 121 -16.05 1.73 -4.01
N PHE A 122 -15.28 2.81 -4.03
CA PHE A 122 -14.77 3.39 -5.27
C PHE A 122 -13.92 2.42 -6.09
N ILE A 123 -13.01 1.68 -5.45
CA ILE A 123 -12.19 0.65 -6.11
C ILE A 123 -13.10 -0.42 -6.72
N ARG A 124 -14.06 -0.94 -5.96
CA ARG A 124 -14.98 -1.99 -6.44
C ARG A 124 -15.88 -1.52 -7.59
N GLU A 125 -16.38 -0.29 -7.54
CA GLU A 125 -17.27 0.26 -8.56
C GLU A 125 -16.55 0.63 -9.87
N THR A 126 -15.28 1.03 -9.80
CA THR A 126 -14.61 1.68 -10.94
C THR A 126 -13.35 0.97 -11.45
N GLN A 127 -12.72 0.11 -10.64
CA GLN A 127 -11.38 -0.41 -10.93
C GLN A 127 -11.34 -1.92 -11.16
N GLY A 128 -12.46 -2.63 -10.99
CA GLY A 128 -12.58 -4.08 -11.22
C GLY A 128 -12.59 -4.92 -9.95
N GLU A 129 -13.08 -6.15 -10.07
CA GLU A 129 -13.16 -7.12 -8.98
C GLU A 129 -11.83 -7.82 -8.68
N ASP A 130 -10.86 -7.71 -9.59
CA ASP A 130 -9.52 -8.34 -9.51
C ASP A 130 -8.56 -7.68 -8.51
N TRP A 131 -8.98 -6.63 -7.81
CA TRP A 131 -8.23 -6.05 -6.71
C TRP A 131 -8.39 -6.86 -5.41
N ASP A 132 -7.27 -7.25 -4.82
CA ASP A 132 -7.21 -7.69 -3.43
C ASP A 132 -7.15 -6.46 -2.52
N ILE A 133 -8.11 -6.32 -1.60
CA ILE A 133 -8.25 -5.14 -0.76
C ILE A 133 -8.22 -5.57 0.70
N GLU A 134 -7.16 -5.18 1.40
CA GLU A 134 -7.05 -5.28 2.86
C GLU A 134 -7.56 -3.98 3.51
N VAL A 135 -8.08 -4.07 4.73
CA VAL A 135 -8.53 -2.92 5.51
C VAL A 135 -8.02 -3.00 6.95
N ALA A 136 -7.82 -1.85 7.60
CA ALA A 136 -7.45 -1.82 9.01
C ALA A 136 -8.64 -2.21 9.91
N ALA A 137 -8.34 -2.93 10.99
CA ALA A 137 -9.26 -3.23 12.08
C ALA A 137 -8.61 -2.85 13.41
N TYR A 138 -9.43 -2.37 14.35
CA TYR A 138 -8.98 -1.89 15.65
C TYR A 138 -9.68 -2.70 16.75
N PRO A 139 -8.99 -3.66 17.39
CA PRO A 139 -9.60 -4.52 18.41
C PRO A 139 -10.10 -3.76 19.65
N GLU A 140 -9.50 -2.61 19.95
CA GLU A 140 -9.85 -1.79 21.12
C GLU A 140 -10.68 -0.57 20.71
N TYR A 141 -10.09 0.35 19.93
CA TYR A 141 -10.74 1.55 19.41
C TYR A 141 -9.92 2.12 18.25
N HIS A 142 -10.58 2.90 17.38
CA HIS A 142 -9.88 3.76 16.41
C HIS A 142 -9.27 4.97 17.14
#